data_AF-A0A4Q5Z0J6-F1
#
_entry.id   AF-A0A4Q5Z0J6-F1
#
_cell.length_a   1.000
_cell.length_b   1.000
_cell.length_c   1.000
_cell.angle_alpha   90.00
_cell.angle_beta   90.00
_cell.angle_gamma   90.00
#
_symmetry.space_group_name_H-M   'P 1'
#
loop_
_entity.id
_entity.type
_entity.pdbx_description
1 polymer ?
#
loop_
_entity_poly.entity_id
_entity_poly.type
_entity_poly.pdbx_seq_one_letter_code
_entity_poly.pdbx_strand_id
1 'polypeptide(L)'
;MKKILLTLVIMTAVLFSYANTPFTVSEKVLKVFSTTFPGVEDAKWYEYETFYEAYFDKDDIKCRVRFDLEGKILNTIRYYGEKTVSPFLKAKIAQKYPGKKIFGVTEVNDESE
;
A
#
# COMPACT_ATOMS: atom_id res chain seq x y z
N MET A 1 20.27 37.48 40.53
CA MET A 1 21.01 36.53 39.67
C MET A 1 20.50 35.09 39.78
N LYS A 2 20.32 34.52 40.99
CA LYS A 2 19.74 33.16 41.18
C LYS A 2 18.33 32.94 40.56
N LYS A 3 17.48 33.98 40.56
CA LYS A 3 16.11 33.91 40.02
C LYS A 3 16.02 33.96 38.48
N ILE A 4 17.09 34.43 37.82
CA ILE A 4 17.18 34.51 36.34
C ILE A 4 17.67 33.17 35.77
N LEU A 5 18.52 32.45 36.49
CA LEU A 5 18.88 31.08 36.11
C LEU A 5 17.68 30.12 36.16
N LEU A 6 16.73 30.33 37.08
CA LEU A 6 15.57 29.45 37.21
C LEU A 6 14.57 29.58 36.06
N THR A 7 14.43 30.79 35.48
CA THR A 7 13.52 31.05 34.36
C THR A 7 14.08 30.54 33.03
N LEU A 8 15.41 30.51 32.87
CA LEU A 8 16.06 30.00 31.66
C LEU A 8 15.91 28.47 31.52
N VAL A 9 15.90 27.73 32.64
CA VAL A 9 15.74 26.27 32.66
C VAL A 9 14.31 25.83 32.29
N ILE A 10 13.30 26.65 32.61
CA ILE A 10 11.90 26.35 32.30
C ILE A 10 11.61 26.61 30.81
N MET A 11 12.30 27.58 30.19
CA MET A 11 12.09 27.92 28.77
C MET A 11 12.69 26.87 27.82
N THR A 12 13.70 26.11 28.25
CA THR A 12 14.27 24.99 27.47
C THR A 12 13.44 23.70 27.53
N ALA A 13 12.50 23.58 28.47
CA ALA A 13 11.68 22.38 28.63
C ALA A 13 10.49 22.29 27.65
N VAL A 14 10.19 23.36 26.90
CA VAL A 14 9.08 23.41 25.94
C VAL A 14 9.50 22.98 24.52
N LEU A 15 10.76 22.54 24.35
CA LEU A 15 11.27 22.03 23.08
C LEU A 15 11.09 20.53 22.90
N PHE A 16 10.26 19.85 23.71
CA PHE A 16 9.76 18.53 23.34
C PHE A 16 8.80 18.70 22.16
N SER A 17 9.43 18.74 21.00
CA SER A 17 8.89 18.60 19.68
C SER A 17 7.68 17.67 19.72
N TYR A 18 6.55 18.16 19.23
CA TYR A 18 5.56 17.28 18.63
C TYR A 18 6.27 16.61 17.45
N ALA A 19 6.94 15.48 17.73
CA ALA A 19 7.28 14.56 16.68
C ALA A 19 5.93 14.10 16.13
N ASN A 20 5.58 14.54 14.92
CA ASN A 20 4.71 13.74 14.06
C ASN A 20 5.39 12.37 14.03
N THR A 21 4.93 11.44 14.85
CA THR A 21 5.35 10.04 14.72
C THR A 21 5.05 9.70 13.27
N PRO A 22 6.08 9.39 12.44
CA PRO A 22 5.78 8.93 11.09
C PRO A 22 4.82 7.76 11.25
N PHE A 23 3.65 7.86 10.61
CA PHE A 23 2.69 6.78 10.51
C PHE A 23 3.46 5.51 10.13
N THR A 24 3.58 4.59 11.08
CA THR A 24 4.45 3.43 10.98
C THR A 24 3.54 2.23 10.82
N VAL A 25 3.54 1.67 9.61
CA VAL A 25 2.86 0.41 9.32
C VAL A 25 3.30 -0.65 10.32
N SER A 26 2.35 -1.39 10.89
CA SER A 26 2.67 -2.37 11.94
C SER A 26 3.63 -3.45 11.42
N GLU A 27 4.55 -3.91 12.29
CA GLU A 27 5.49 -5.00 11.94
C GLU A 27 4.77 -6.27 11.47
N LYS A 28 3.56 -6.51 12.01
CA LYS A 28 2.72 -7.63 11.60
C LYS A 28 2.31 -7.51 10.13
N VAL A 29 1.82 -6.35 9.72
CA VAL A 29 1.43 -6.08 8.32
C VAL A 29 2.65 -6.15 7.40
N LEU A 30 3.78 -5.56 7.81
CA LEU A 30 5.03 -5.64 7.05
C LEU A 30 5.49 -7.09 6.84
N LYS A 31 5.38 -7.93 7.87
CA LYS A 31 5.74 -9.36 7.78
C LYS A 31 4.82 -10.13 6.85
N VAL A 32 3.50 -9.89 6.92
CA VAL A 32 2.55 -10.52 5.98
C VAL A 32 2.88 -10.07 4.56
N PHE A 33 3.06 -8.78 4.33
CA PHE A 33 3.41 -8.22 3.04
C PHE A 33 4.67 -8.85 2.44
N SER A 34 5.78 -8.90 3.19
CA SER A 34 7.04 -9.44 2.70
C SER A 34 6.96 -10.95 2.40
N THR A 35 6.09 -11.67 3.11
CA THR A 35 5.86 -13.11 2.88
C THR A 35 4.97 -13.35 1.66
N THR A 36 3.93 -12.54 1.48
CA THR A 36 2.98 -12.67 0.35
C THR A 36 3.55 -12.13 -0.96
N PHE A 37 4.33 -11.06 -0.90
CA PHE A 37 4.91 -10.38 -2.06
C PHE A 37 6.44 -10.36 -1.96
N PRO A 38 7.11 -11.53 -2.03
CA PRO A 38 8.56 -11.60 -1.91
C PRO A 38 9.25 -10.85 -3.06
N GLY A 39 10.39 -10.24 -2.74
CA GLY A 39 11.22 -9.47 -3.70
C GLY A 39 10.72 -8.05 -3.97
N VAL A 40 9.69 -7.58 -3.27
CA VAL A 40 9.26 -6.18 -3.34
C VAL A 40 9.98 -5.36 -2.27
N GLU A 41 10.90 -4.51 -2.69
CA GLU A 41 11.70 -3.67 -1.78
C GLU A 41 11.14 -2.24 -1.67
N ASP A 42 10.58 -1.69 -2.74
CA ASP A 42 10.18 -0.27 -2.84
C ASP A 42 8.66 -0.05 -2.71
N ALA A 43 8.04 -0.70 -1.73
CA ALA A 43 6.62 -0.49 -1.46
C ALA A 43 6.34 0.88 -0.84
N LYS A 44 5.43 1.65 -1.43
CA LYS A 44 4.91 2.90 -0.87
C LYS A 44 3.69 2.59 -0.02
N TRP A 45 3.74 3.00 1.24
CA TRP A 45 2.70 2.71 2.21
C TRP A 45 1.85 3.94 2.50
N TYR A 46 0.56 3.68 2.70
CA TYR A 46 -0.44 4.65 3.13
C TYR A 46 -1.19 4.05 4.32
N GLU A 47 -1.40 4.84 5.35
CA GLU A 47 -2.16 4.47 6.53
C GLU A 47 -3.50 5.19 6.53
N TYR A 48 -4.54 4.43 6.86
CA TYR A 48 -5.91 4.90 7.04
C TYR A 48 -6.41 4.41 8.40
N GLU A 49 -7.49 5.00 8.91
CA GLU A 49 -8.03 4.69 10.25
C GLU A 49 -8.33 3.20 10.46
N THR A 50 -8.69 2.48 9.40
CA THR A 50 -9.15 1.09 9.47
C THR A 50 -8.30 0.11 8.65
N PHE A 51 -7.31 0.60 7.88
CA PHE A 51 -6.50 -0.26 7.02
C PHE A 51 -5.17 0.39 6.62
N TYR A 52 -4.25 -0.46 6.17
CA TYR A 52 -3.02 -0.05 5.48
C TYR A 52 -3.13 -0.36 3.99
N GLU A 53 -2.56 0.48 3.13
CA GLU A 53 -2.49 0.23 1.69
C GLU A 53 -1.04 0.31 1.19
N ALA A 54 -0.59 -0.71 0.48
CA ALA A 54 0.74 -0.76 -0.12
C ALA A 54 0.65 -0.65 -1.65
N TYR A 55 1.46 0.23 -2.23
CA TYR A 55 1.59 0.47 -3.67
C TYR A 55 2.98 0.05 -4.09
N PHE A 56 3.07 -0.85 -5.06
CA PHE A 56 4.35 -1.40 -5.50
C PHE A 56 4.25 -1.92 -6.93
N ASP A 57 5.40 -2.08 -7.57
CA ASP A 57 5.51 -2.78 -8.85
C ASP A 57 6.06 -4.19 -8.59
N LYS A 58 5.47 -5.21 -9.20
CA LYS A 58 5.97 -6.58 -9.15
C LYS A 58 5.89 -7.19 -10.55
N ASP A 59 7.02 -7.64 -11.09
CA ASP A 59 7.12 -8.25 -12.42
C ASP A 59 6.47 -7.36 -13.52
N ASP A 60 6.77 -6.06 -13.50
CA ASP A 60 6.19 -5.01 -14.37
C ASP A 60 4.66 -4.79 -14.22
N ILE A 61 4.05 -5.33 -13.18
CA ILE A 61 2.64 -5.15 -12.86
C ILE A 61 2.51 -4.17 -11.69
N LYS A 62 1.72 -3.11 -11.89
CA LYS A 62 1.42 -2.17 -10.81
C LYS A 62 0.41 -2.81 -9.88
N CYS A 63 0.73 -2.89 -8.60
CA CYS A 63 -0.07 -3.56 -7.59
C CYS A 63 -0.47 -2.58 -6.49
N ARG A 64 -1.67 -2.81 -5.97
CA ARG A 64 -2.15 -2.25 -4.70
C ARG A 64 -2.67 -3.38 -3.85
N VAL A 65 -2.39 -3.36 -2.56
CA VAL A 65 -2.95 -4.31 -1.61
C VAL A 65 -3.40 -3.56 -0.37
N ARG A 66 -4.56 -3.92 0.16
CA ARG A 66 -5.08 -3.42 1.44
C ARG A 66 -5.00 -4.49 2.49
N PHE A 67 -4.60 -4.09 3.69
CA PHE A 67 -4.59 -4.92 4.89
C PHE A 67 -5.44 -4.28 5.98
N ASP A 68 -6.20 -5.06 6.74
CA ASP A 68 -6.71 -4.57 8.03
C ASP A 68 -5.54 -4.32 9.01
N LEU A 69 -5.87 -3.80 10.20
CA LEU A 69 -4.87 -3.49 11.23
C LEU A 69 -4.15 -4.75 11.74
N GLU A 70 -4.77 -5.91 11.55
CA GLU A 70 -4.32 -7.23 11.92
C GLU A 70 -3.52 -7.93 10.81
N GLY A 71 -3.34 -7.32 9.65
CA GLY A 71 -2.57 -7.87 8.53
C GLY A 71 -3.32 -8.89 7.67
N LYS A 72 -4.65 -8.99 7.78
CA LYS A 72 -5.48 -9.73 6.83
C LYS A 72 -5.57 -8.94 5.53
N ILE A 73 -5.37 -9.59 4.39
CA ILE A 73 -5.57 -8.96 3.08
C ILE A 73 -7.06 -8.74 2.87
N LEU A 74 -7.45 -7.49 2.63
CA LEU A 74 -8.81 -7.09 2.32
C LEU A 74 -9.06 -7.09 0.81
N ASN A 75 -8.10 -6.59 0.04
CA ASN A 75 -8.24 -6.44 -1.41
C ASN A 75 -6.86 -6.40 -2.08
N THR A 76 -6.78 -6.89 -3.32
CA THR A 76 -5.67 -6.62 -4.24
C THR A 76 -6.18 -6.04 -5.56
N ILE A 77 -5.50 -5.00 -6.05
CA ILE A 77 -5.70 -4.46 -7.39
C ILE A 77 -4.42 -4.58 -8.19
N ARG A 78 -4.51 -5.13 -9.40
CA ARG A 78 -3.38 -5.27 -10.33
C ARG A 78 -3.69 -4.58 -11.65
N TYR A 79 -2.72 -3.86 -12.19
CA TYR A 79 -2.81 -3.17 -13.47
C TYR A 79 -1.79 -3.73 -14.45
N TYR A 80 -2.27 -4.30 -15.55
CA TYR A 80 -1.40 -4.92 -16.55
C TYR A 80 -1.97 -4.79 -17.97
N GLY A 81 -1.10 -4.99 -18.96
CA GLY A 81 -1.47 -4.99 -20.37
C GLY A 81 -1.97 -6.35 -20.87
N GLU A 82 -2.41 -6.39 -22.12
CA GLU A 82 -2.96 -7.59 -22.76
C GLU A 82 -2.07 -8.84 -22.63
N LYS A 83 -0.73 -8.69 -22.60
CA LYS A 83 0.21 -9.82 -22.56
C LYS A 83 -0.05 -10.80 -21.41
N THR A 84 -0.47 -10.29 -20.25
CA THR A 84 -0.69 -11.08 -19.03
C THR A 84 -2.08 -11.72 -18.97
N VAL A 85 -3.00 -11.28 -19.83
CA VAL A 85 -4.37 -11.84 -19.87
C VAL A 85 -4.32 -13.28 -20.37
N SER A 86 -5.04 -14.18 -19.70
CA SER A 86 -5.10 -15.59 -20.09
C SER A 86 -5.69 -15.76 -21.51
N PRO A 87 -5.24 -16.76 -22.30
CA PRO A 87 -5.79 -17.00 -23.64
C PRO A 87 -7.31 -17.20 -23.63
N PHE A 88 -7.83 -17.85 -22.59
CA PHE A 88 -9.26 -18.07 -22.42
C PHE A 88 -10.05 -16.76 -22.32
N LEU A 89 -9.61 -15.83 -21.46
CA LEU A 89 -10.26 -14.52 -21.32
C LEU A 89 -10.12 -13.69 -22.59
N LYS A 90 -8.96 -13.72 -23.27
CA LYS A 90 -8.78 -13.05 -24.57
C LYS A 90 -9.80 -13.52 -25.60
N ALA A 91 -10.01 -14.84 -25.71
CA ALA A 91 -10.97 -15.41 -26.65
C ALA A 91 -12.41 -14.95 -26.33
N LYS A 92 -12.79 -14.94 -25.05
CA LYS A 92 -14.12 -14.47 -24.60
C LYS A 92 -14.32 -12.97 -24.86
N ILE A 93 -13.29 -12.15 -24.61
CA ILE A 93 -13.33 -10.71 -24.88
C ILE A 93 -13.44 -10.45 -26.37
N ALA A 94 -12.66 -11.13 -27.21
CA ALA A 94 -12.70 -10.96 -28.67
C ALA A 94 -14.06 -11.37 -29.27
N GLN A 95 -14.68 -12.42 -28.73
CA GLN A 95 -16.04 -12.82 -29.12
C GLN A 95 -17.08 -11.76 -28.75
N LYS A 96 -16.98 -11.20 -27.54
CA LYS A 96 -17.94 -10.21 -27.03
C LYS A 96 -17.74 -8.81 -27.63
N TYR A 97 -16.52 -8.46 -28.00
CA TYR A 97 -16.14 -7.14 -28.50
C TYR A 97 -15.30 -7.26 -29.80
N PRO A 98 -15.91 -7.64 -30.94
CA PRO A 98 -15.18 -7.83 -32.19
C PRO A 98 -14.46 -6.56 -32.66
N GLY A 99 -13.23 -6.72 -33.14
CA GLY A 99 -12.40 -5.63 -33.67
C GLY A 99 -11.85 -4.66 -32.63
N LYS A 100 -12.12 -4.86 -31.33
CA LYS A 100 -11.52 -4.07 -30.24
C LYS A 100 -10.21 -4.71 -29.76
N LYS A 101 -9.33 -3.88 -29.19
CA LYS A 101 -8.06 -4.30 -28.57
C LYS A 101 -8.10 -4.02 -27.07
N ILE A 102 -7.41 -4.84 -26.29
CA ILE A 102 -7.27 -4.64 -24.85
C ILE A 102 -6.20 -3.57 -24.63
N PHE A 103 -6.62 -2.37 -24.24
CA PHE A 103 -5.69 -1.28 -23.89
C PHE A 103 -4.97 -1.57 -22.57
N GLY A 104 -5.71 -2.02 -21.56
CA GLY A 104 -5.21 -2.39 -20.24
C GLY A 104 -6.26 -3.16 -19.46
N VAL A 105 -5.81 -3.79 -18.39
CA VAL A 105 -6.63 -4.59 -17.48
C VAL A 105 -6.43 -4.08 -16.07
N THR A 106 -7.55 -3.91 -15.36
CA THR A 106 -7.59 -3.77 -13.91
C THR A 106 -8.20 -5.05 -13.37
N GLU A 107 -7.39 -5.86 -12.71
CA GLU A 107 -7.83 -7.05 -11.99
C GLU A 107 -8.04 -6.65 -10.53
N VAL A 108 -9.25 -6.89 -10.01
CA VAL A 108 -9.63 -6.60 -8.63
C VAL A 108 -10.00 -7.93 -7.99
N ASN A 109 -9.38 -8.26 -6.87
CA ASN A 109 -9.79 -9.36 -6.01
C ASN A 109 -10.12 -8.76 -4.65
N ASP A 110 -11.34 -9.00 -4.17
CA ASP A 110 -11.83 -8.55 -2.87
C ASP A 110 -12.23 -9.78 -2.05
N GLU A 111 -12.41 -9.64 -0.74
CA GLU A 111 -12.88 -10.74 0.10
C GLU A 111 -14.34 -11.11 -0.21
N SER A 112 -15.12 -10.17 -0.78
CA SER A 112 -16.55 -10.39 -1.06
C SER A 112 -16.87 -11.19 -2.33
N GLU A 113 -15.87 -11.50 -3.18
CA GLU A 113 -16.05 -12.17 -4.48
C GLU A 113 -14.97 -13.23 -4.76
#